data_AF-A0A927C7D5-F1
#
_entry.id   AF-A0A927C7D5-F1
#
_cell.length_a   1.000
_cell.length_b   1.000
_cell.length_c   1.000
_cell.angle_alpha   90.00
_cell.angle_beta   90.00
_cell.angle_gamma   90.00
#
_symmetry.space_group_name_H-M   'P 1'
#
loop_
_entity.id
_entity.type
_entity.pdbx_description
1 polymer ?
#
loop_
_entity_poly.entity_id
_entity_poly.type
_entity_poly.pdbx_seq_one_letter_code
_entity_poly.pdbx_strand_id
1 'polypeptide(L)'
;MRMYENAAQVWKGYAKNVFPGLGRNGLLLFGVLFSYAFLYLFPLLTLCSSIGHPDLFLPSILALALGFGLKAIVDRSSGVSPKYAWTLPAAICLLIAIGVASWTIAATGNTYEWKGRRYT
;
A
#
# COMPACT_ATOMS: atom_id res chain seq x y z
N MET A 1 -13.86 11.68 -18.13
CA MET A 1 -14.70 11.38 -16.95
C MET A 1 -13.82 10.83 -15.84
N ARG A 2 -13.97 11.28 -14.58
CA ARG A 2 -13.27 10.71 -13.43
C ARG A 2 -14.11 9.58 -12.83
N MET A 3 -13.50 8.41 -12.60
CA MET A 3 -14.20 7.24 -12.04
C MET A 3 -14.61 7.43 -10.57
N TYR A 4 -13.82 8.24 -9.85
CA TYR A 4 -14.00 8.58 -8.44
C TYR A 4 -14.10 10.10 -8.28
N GLU A 5 -15.03 10.54 -7.45
CA GLU A 5 -15.28 11.97 -7.20
C GLU A 5 -14.67 12.45 -5.88
N ASN A 6 -14.40 11.55 -4.94
CA ASN A 6 -13.81 11.87 -3.64
C ASN A 6 -13.02 10.69 -3.05
N ALA A 7 -12.25 10.96 -1.99
CA ALA A 7 -11.41 9.96 -1.33
C ALA A 7 -12.22 8.80 -0.72
N ALA A 8 -13.43 9.05 -0.21
CA ALA A 8 -14.28 8.01 0.35
C ALA A 8 -14.73 7.00 -0.73
N GLN A 9 -15.01 7.48 -1.94
CA GLN A 9 -15.31 6.61 -3.08
C GLN A 9 -14.09 5.77 -3.49
N VAL A 10 -12.89 6.34 -3.49
CA VAL A 10 -11.64 5.59 -3.74
C VAL A 10 -11.44 4.51 -2.67
N TRP A 11 -11.59 4.87 -1.40
CA TRP A 11 -11.47 3.94 -0.28
C TRP A 11 -12.40 2.74 -0.42
N LYS A 12 -13.70 2.99 -0.60
CA LYS A 12 -14.70 1.92 -0.81
C LYS A 12 -14.39 1.09 -2.06
N GLY A 13 -13.98 1.74 -3.14
CA GLY A 13 -13.62 1.09 -4.41
C GLY A 13 -12.43 0.13 -4.30
N TYR A 14 -11.40 0.47 -3.53
CA TYR A 14 -10.27 -0.42 -3.27
C TYR A 14 -10.59 -1.48 -2.21
N ALA A 15 -11.25 -1.10 -1.10
CA ALA A 15 -11.55 -2.01 0.00
C ALA A 15 -12.39 -3.21 -0.45
N LYS A 16 -13.27 -3.06 -1.45
CA LYS A 16 -14.03 -4.20 -1.99
C LYS A 16 -13.20 -5.24 -2.76
N ASN A 17 -11.97 -4.90 -3.15
CA ASN A 17 -11.16 -5.75 -4.03
C ASN A 17 -9.95 -6.37 -3.32
N VAL A 18 -9.40 -5.74 -2.28
CA VAL A 18 -8.13 -6.17 -1.68
C VAL A 18 -8.22 -7.56 -1.03
N PHE A 19 -9.06 -7.73 0.00
CA PHE A 19 -9.18 -9.02 0.69
C PHE A 19 -9.93 -10.08 -0.14
N PRO A 20 -11.05 -9.76 -0.83
CA PRO A 20 -11.70 -10.72 -1.71
C PRO A 20 -10.82 -11.16 -2.89
N GLY A 21 -9.99 -10.27 -3.45
CA GLY A 21 -9.05 -10.58 -4.53
C GLY A 21 -7.95 -11.56 -4.13
N LEU A 22 -7.71 -11.75 -2.83
CA LEU A 22 -6.82 -12.76 -2.27
C LEU A 22 -7.56 -14.03 -1.84
N GLY A 23 -8.77 -14.25 -2.35
CA GLY A 23 -9.60 -15.41 -1.99
C GLY A 23 -10.04 -15.43 -0.53
N ARG A 24 -10.13 -14.24 0.11
CA ARG A 24 -10.42 -14.09 1.55
C ARG A 24 -9.45 -14.86 2.45
N ASN A 25 -8.20 -15.03 2.02
CA ASN A 25 -7.16 -15.69 2.81
C ASN A 25 -6.37 -14.66 3.64
N GLY A 26 -6.54 -14.72 4.96
CA GLY A 26 -5.87 -13.79 5.90
C GLY A 26 -4.35 -13.90 5.88
N LEU A 27 -3.80 -15.10 5.68
CA LEU A 27 -2.36 -15.32 5.59
C LEU A 27 -1.77 -14.67 4.33
N LEU A 28 -2.46 -14.79 3.18
CA LEU A 28 -2.05 -14.11 1.95
C LEU A 28 -2.12 -12.60 2.10
N LEU A 29 -3.18 -12.07 2.71
CA LEU A 29 -3.29 -10.63 2.98
C LEU A 29 -2.15 -10.15 3.88
N PHE A 30 -1.90 -10.84 4.99
CA PHE A 30 -0.79 -10.52 5.88
C PHE A 30 0.54 -10.56 5.14
N GLY A 31 0.82 -11.63 4.37
CA GLY A 31 2.05 -11.76 3.60
C GLY A 31 2.26 -10.61 2.61
N VAL A 32 1.21 -10.19 1.88
CA VAL A 32 1.27 -9.03 0.98
C VAL A 32 1.55 -7.75 1.76
N LEU A 33 0.74 -7.43 2.78
CA LEU A 33 0.88 -6.19 3.54
C LEU A 33 2.23 -6.10 4.27
N PHE A 34 2.68 -7.21 4.86
CA PHE A 34 3.98 -7.33 5.49
C PHE A 34 5.10 -7.12 4.48
N SER A 35 5.03 -7.74 3.29
CA SER A 35 6.04 -7.57 2.25
C SER A 35 6.15 -6.10 1.81
N TYR A 36 5.02 -5.43 1.59
CA TYR A 36 5.02 -4.00 1.25
C TYR A 36 5.57 -3.13 2.40
N ALA A 37 5.18 -3.40 3.64
CA ALA A 37 5.72 -2.67 4.80
C ALA A 37 7.23 -2.87 4.95
N PHE A 38 7.69 -4.12 4.82
CA PHE A 38 9.10 -4.47 4.93
C PHE A 38 9.95 -3.90 3.79
N LEU A 39 9.45 -3.89 2.56
CA LEU A 39 10.21 -3.38 1.43
C LEU A 39 10.25 -1.85 1.36
N TYR A 40 9.20 -1.16 1.83
CA TYR A 40 9.04 0.27 1.58
C TYR A 40 8.98 1.16 2.82
N LEU A 41 8.61 0.63 4.00
CA LEU A 41 8.57 1.38 5.25
C LEU A 41 9.74 1.05 6.16
N PHE A 42 10.14 -0.22 6.25
CA PHE A 42 11.25 -0.65 7.10
C PHE A 42 12.60 0.03 6.75
N PRO A 43 12.94 0.29 5.48
CA PRO A 43 14.14 1.08 5.14
C PRO A 43 14.12 2.51 5.69
N LEU A 44 12.93 3.13 5.85
CA LEU A 44 12.82 4.45 6.48
C LEU A 44 13.09 4.37 7.98
N LEU A 45 12.55 3.34 8.65
CA LEU A 45 12.76 3.14 10.10
C LEU A 45 14.23 2.85 10.42
N THR A 46 14.89 2.04 9.60
CA THR A 46 16.32 1.74 9.73
C THR A 46 17.18 2.96 9.42
N LEU A 47 16.79 3.81 8.45
CA LEU A 47 17.47 5.08 8.20
C LEU A 47 17.40 5.99 9.43
N CYS A 48 16.22 6.14 10.05
CA CYS A 48 16.08 6.92 11.29
C CYS A 48 16.95 6.34 12.43
N SER A 49 17.04 5.02 12.52
CA SER A 49 17.84 4.31 13.53
C SER A 49 19.34 4.45 13.30
N SER A 50 19.77 4.81 12.08
CA SER A 50 21.19 4.94 11.74
C SER A 50 21.93 6.05 12.50
N ILE A 51 21.19 6.95 13.17
CA ILE A 51 21.75 7.95 14.08
C ILE A 51 22.47 7.27 15.26
N GLY A 52 21.91 6.17 15.78
CA GLY A 52 22.52 5.37 16.85
C GLY A 52 23.31 4.16 16.33
N HIS A 53 23.07 3.75 15.09
CA HIS A 53 23.67 2.57 14.44
C HIS A 53 24.17 2.93 13.03
N PRO A 54 25.34 3.59 12.91
CA PRO A 54 25.81 4.13 11.63
C PRO A 54 25.99 3.09 10.52
N ASP A 55 26.19 1.82 10.88
CA ASP A 55 26.26 0.67 9.99
C ASP A 55 24.96 0.47 9.18
N LEU A 56 23.81 0.95 9.69
CA LEU A 56 22.53 0.90 9.00
C LEU A 56 22.37 1.97 7.92
N PHE A 57 23.16 3.04 7.94
CA PHE A 57 22.94 4.20 7.06
C PHE A 57 23.00 3.82 5.57
N LEU A 58 24.10 3.18 5.16
CA LEU A 58 24.32 2.80 3.77
C LEU A 58 23.26 1.79 3.25
N PRO A 59 22.98 0.66 3.93
CA PRO A 59 21.96 -0.27 3.46
C PRO A 59 20.56 0.35 3.42
N SER A 60 20.20 1.22 4.38
CA SER A 60 18.91 1.92 4.36
C SER A 60 18.77 2.86 3.17
N ILE A 61 19.80 3.67 2.87
CA ILE A 61 19.79 4.57 1.71
C ILE A 61 19.70 3.78 0.41
N LEU A 62 20.44 2.68 0.27
CA LEU A 62 20.39 1.83 -0.93
C LEU A 62 19.01 1.20 -1.11
N ALA A 63 18.41 0.66 -0.05
CA ALA A 63 17.07 0.07 -0.10
C ALA A 63 16.01 1.12 -0.47
N LEU A 64 16.10 2.33 0.09
CA LEU A 64 15.21 3.44 -0.27
C LEU A 64 15.39 3.85 -1.72
N ALA A 65 16.63 4.05 -2.18
CA ALA A 65 16.93 4.41 -3.56
C ALA A 65 16.39 3.38 -4.55
N LEU A 66 16.55 2.08 -4.25
CA LEU A 66 15.96 1.00 -5.06
C LEU A 66 14.43 1.05 -5.03
N GLY A 67 13.80 1.23 -3.87
CA GLY A 67 12.34 1.30 -3.75
C GLY A 67 11.74 2.48 -4.53
N PHE A 68 12.27 3.69 -4.35
CA PHE A 68 11.85 4.88 -5.09
C PHE A 68 12.17 4.77 -6.58
N GLY A 69 13.33 4.22 -6.95
CA GLY A 69 13.74 4.01 -8.33
C GLY A 69 12.81 3.05 -9.07
N LEU A 70 12.53 1.88 -8.48
CA LEU A 70 11.58 0.91 -9.02
C LEU A 70 10.20 1.54 -9.23
N LYS A 71 9.68 2.25 -8.21
CA LYS A 71 8.38 2.92 -8.33
C LYS A 71 8.37 3.99 -9.41
N ALA A 72 9.42 4.79 -9.53
CA ALA A 72 9.54 5.82 -10.57
C ALA A 72 9.56 5.22 -11.99
N ILE A 73 10.23 4.07 -12.17
CA ILE A 73 10.23 3.31 -13.43
C ILE A 73 8.82 2.80 -13.75
N VAL A 74 8.16 2.17 -12.77
CA VAL A 74 6.78 1.67 -12.93
C VAL A 74 5.83 2.81 -13.28
N ASP A 75 5.92 3.95 -12.59
CA ASP A 75 5.08 5.12 -12.87
C ASP A 75 5.29 5.63 -14.30
N ARG A 76 6.56 5.80 -14.72
CA ARG A 76 6.88 6.22 -16.08
C ARG A 76 6.31 5.26 -17.12
N SER A 77 6.50 3.96 -16.93
CA SER A 77 5.98 2.92 -17.83
C SER A 77 4.45 2.88 -17.87
N SER A 78 3.79 3.32 -16.79
CA SER A 78 2.34 3.39 -16.65
C SER A 78 1.74 4.71 -17.17
N GLY A 79 2.55 5.59 -17.78
CA GLY A 79 2.10 6.92 -18.24
C GLY A 79 1.82 7.90 -17.09
N VAL A 80 2.32 7.62 -15.90
CA VAL A 80 2.13 8.41 -14.68
C VAL A 80 3.43 9.18 -14.36
N SER A 81 3.30 10.36 -13.74
CA SER A 81 4.47 11.16 -13.37
C SER A 81 5.37 10.41 -12.38
N PRO A 82 6.67 10.23 -12.66
CA PRO A 82 7.61 9.56 -11.74
C PRO A 82 7.75 10.28 -10.39
N LYS A 83 7.34 11.55 -10.29
CA LYS A 83 7.34 12.32 -9.05
C LYS A 83 6.45 11.70 -7.98
N TYR A 84 5.44 10.91 -8.36
CA TYR A 84 4.61 10.19 -7.39
C TYR A 84 5.34 9.03 -6.70
N ALA A 85 6.55 8.68 -7.12
CA ALA A 85 7.39 7.78 -6.33
C ALA A 85 7.67 8.37 -4.93
N TRP A 86 7.80 9.69 -4.79
CA TRP A 86 8.04 10.32 -3.48
C TRP A 86 6.90 10.13 -2.47
N THR A 87 5.68 9.89 -2.95
CA THR A 87 4.53 9.60 -2.08
C THR A 87 4.39 8.12 -1.75
N LEU A 88 5.33 7.27 -2.18
CA LEU A 88 5.30 5.83 -1.99
C LEU A 88 5.11 5.41 -0.52
N PRO A 89 5.84 5.96 0.48
CA PRO A 89 5.63 5.56 1.87
C PRO A 89 4.19 5.82 2.34
N ALA A 90 3.64 6.99 2.01
CA ALA A 90 2.25 7.33 2.31
C ALA A 90 1.26 6.41 1.58
N ALA A 91 1.54 6.08 0.32
CA ALA A 91 0.73 5.14 -0.46
C ALA A 91 0.71 3.73 0.14
N ILE A 92 1.85 3.25 0.67
CA ILE A 92 1.93 1.95 1.35
C ILE A 92 1.18 1.98 2.69
N CYS A 93 1.27 3.05 3.47
CA CYS A 93 0.45 3.21 4.67
C CYS A 93 -1.06 3.16 4.34
N LEU A 94 -1.48 3.83 3.27
CA LEU A 94 -2.87 3.79 2.80
C LEU A 94 -3.27 2.39 2.30
N LEU A 95 -2.39 1.69 1.58
CA LEU A 95 -2.64 0.31 1.14
C LEU A 95 -2.86 -0.62 2.34
N ILE A 96 -2.01 -0.51 3.38
CA ILE A 96 -2.14 -1.28 4.61
C ILE A 96 -3.47 -0.95 5.30
N ALA A 97 -3.78 0.33 5.46
CA ALA A 97 -5.03 0.76 6.11
C ALA A 97 -6.28 0.27 5.35
N ILE A 98 -6.27 0.35 4.01
CA ILE A 98 -7.35 -0.17 3.17
C ILE A 98 -7.42 -1.70 3.25
N GLY A 99 -6.28 -2.40 3.26
CA GLY A 99 -6.23 -3.86 3.37
C GLY A 99 -6.80 -4.35 4.70
N VAL A 100 -6.44 -3.70 5.80
CA VAL A 100 -7.01 -3.97 7.13
C VAL A 100 -8.51 -3.67 7.13
N ALA A 101 -8.95 -2.52 6.62
CA ALA A 101 -10.38 -2.21 6.54
C ALA A 101 -11.15 -3.21 5.66
N SER A 102 -10.56 -3.64 4.55
CA SER A 102 -11.10 -4.66 3.66
C SER A 102 -11.33 -5.98 4.40
N TRP A 103 -10.34 -6.40 5.20
CA TRP A 103 -10.46 -7.59 6.04
C TRP A 103 -11.49 -7.43 7.15
N THR A 104 -11.50 -6.30 7.87
CA THR A 104 -12.46 -6.04 8.95
C THR A 104 -13.91 -6.08 8.47
N ILE A 105 -14.21 -5.55 7.28
CA ILE A 105 -15.55 -5.63 6.68
C ILE A 105 -15.98 -7.09 6.50
N ALA A 106 -15.12 -7.94 5.93
CA ALA A 106 -15.42 -9.35 5.76
C ALA A 106 -15.50 -10.11 7.10
N ALA A 107 -14.58 -9.84 8.02
CA ALA A 107 -14.54 -10.49 9.34
C ALA A 107 -15.77 -10.18 10.19
N THR A 108 -16.37 -9.00 10.00
CA THR A 108 -17.62 -8.59 10.68
C THR A 108 -18.89 -9.05 9.96
N GLY A 109 -18.77 -9.83 8.88
CA GLY A 109 -19.92 -10.31 8.09
C GLY A 109 -20.62 -9.22 7.26
N ASN A 110 -20.02 -8.03 7.16
CA ASN A 110 -20.57 -6.91 6.40
C ASN A 110 -20.28 -7.07 4.90
N THR A 111 -21.16 -6.54 4.07
CA THR A 111 -20.95 -6.48 2.61
C THR A 111 -20.20 -5.21 2.23
N TYR A 112 -19.34 -5.29 1.23
CA TYR A 112 -18.69 -4.11 0.67
C TYR A 112 -19.67 -3.29 -0.15
N GLU A 113 -19.80 -1.99 0.13
CA GLU A 113 -20.68 -1.10 -0.62
C GLU A 113 -19.88 -0.25 -1.63
N TRP A 114 -20.24 -0.33 -2.91
CA TRP A 114 -19.63 0.50 -3.95
C TRP A 114 -20.61 0.86 -5.07
N LYS A 115 -20.76 2.17 -5.33
CA LYS A 115 -21.74 2.75 -6.27
C LYS A 115 -23.17 2.19 -6.05
N GLY A 116 -23.61 2.14 -4.80
CA GLY A 116 -24.94 1.64 -4.42
C GLY A 116 -25.13 0.11 -4.52
N ARG A 117 -24.08 -0.65 -4.91
CA ARG A 117 -24.11 -2.11 -4.95
C ARG A 117 -23.42 -2.71 -3.74
N ARG A 118 -23.92 -3.85 -3.28
CA ARG A 118 -23.31 -4.67 -2.24
C ARG A 118 -22.55 -5.83 -2.87
N TYR A 119 -21.31 -6.03 -2.44
CA TYR A 119 -20.46 -7.15 -2.81
C TYR A 119 -20.24 -8.00 -1.57
N THR A 120 -20.43 -9.31 -1.72
CA THR A 120 -20.07 -10.29 -0.70
C THR A 120 -18.60 -10.61 -0.84
#